data_AF-A0A2L2Y0X0-F1
#
_entry.id   AF-A0A2L2Y0X0-F1
#
_cell.length_a   1.000
_cell.length_b   1.000
_cell.length_c   1.000
_cell.angle_alpha   90.00
_cell.angle_beta   90.00
_cell.angle_gamma   90.00
#
_symmetry.space_group_name_H-M   'P 1'
#
loop_
_entity.id
_entity.type
_entity.pdbx_description
1 polymer ?
#
loop_
_entity_poly.entity_id
_entity_poly.type
_entity_poly.pdbx_seq_one_letter_code
_entity_poly.pdbx_strand_id
1 'polypeptide(L)'
;AITVAAFAIDCPSRELVYPCSCAVEQGQAVISCEGFNSIHEIEPAVKHTIGYDVNFSILRSHLGDIPSDFFKGHKSTKLNFENCVVKSFGDTPFSGLEDSLEILTINGVIDYSHTNMDKFRLGHLKKLKYAAIGNNDLDVLGNIWFSDGSVSLEQISLYANKFKGIGDKAFASLSNIQQLYVDSNNIKTLARSMFPNPGKMFWIFGASSNEIEELPSDLFE
;
A
#
# COMPACT_ATOMS: atom_id res chain seq x y z
N ALA A 1 28.19 -33.07 -3.95
CA ALA A 1 27.21 -32.16 -3.31
C ALA A 1 27.34 -30.81 -4.00
N ILE A 2 26.31 -30.38 -4.75
CA ILE A 2 26.30 -29.05 -5.34
C ILE A 2 25.89 -28.11 -4.22
N THR A 3 26.86 -27.42 -3.62
CA THR A 3 26.61 -26.27 -2.77
C THR A 3 25.99 -25.20 -3.65
N VAL A 4 24.67 -25.05 -3.58
CA VAL A 4 24.00 -23.83 -4.02
C VAL A 4 24.54 -22.75 -3.10
N ALA A 5 25.49 -21.94 -3.59
CA ALA A 5 25.85 -20.71 -2.92
C ALA A 5 24.55 -19.90 -2.85
N ALA A 6 24.00 -19.75 -1.64
CA ALA A 6 23.01 -18.71 -1.40
C ALA A 6 23.71 -17.41 -1.78
N PHE A 7 23.32 -16.79 -2.89
CA PHE A 7 23.78 -15.45 -3.21
C PHE A 7 23.41 -14.59 -2.01
N ALA A 8 24.41 -14.01 -1.35
CA ALA A 8 24.16 -13.03 -0.32
C ALA A 8 23.28 -11.94 -0.95
N ILE A 9 22.19 -11.59 -0.26
CA ILE A 9 21.36 -10.47 -0.67
C ILE A 9 22.19 -9.22 -0.40
N ASP A 10 22.82 -8.74 -1.45
CA ASP A 10 23.74 -7.62 -1.39
C ASP A 10 23.08 -6.37 -1.94
N CYS A 11 23.29 -5.27 -1.24
CA CYS A 11 22.92 -3.96 -1.74
C CYS A 11 23.68 -3.63 -3.03
N PRO A 12 23.02 -3.03 -4.03
CA PRO A 12 23.73 -2.45 -5.15
C PRO A 12 24.74 -1.40 -4.67
N SER A 13 25.77 -1.15 -5.48
CA SER A 13 26.82 -0.20 -5.11
C SER A 13 26.26 1.20 -4.87
N ARG A 14 26.96 1.97 -4.03
CA ARG A 14 26.57 3.36 -3.71
C ARG A 14 26.39 4.23 -4.97
N GLU A 15 27.22 4.01 -5.99
CA GLU A 15 27.16 4.76 -7.26
C GLU A 15 25.88 4.46 -8.04
N LEU A 16 25.38 3.22 -7.99
CA LEU A 16 24.15 2.81 -8.66
C LEU A 16 22.91 3.39 -7.98
N VAL A 17 22.92 3.47 -6.64
CA VAL A 17 21.75 3.89 -5.85
C VAL A 17 21.72 5.38 -5.54
N TYR A 18 22.79 6.13 -5.80
CA TYR A 18 22.83 7.58 -5.57
C TYR A 18 21.72 8.30 -6.37
N PRO A 19 20.98 9.27 -5.79
CA PRO A 19 21.20 9.94 -4.50
C PRO A 19 20.63 9.23 -3.27
N CYS A 20 20.00 8.06 -3.45
CA CYS A 20 19.50 7.24 -2.35
C CYS A 20 20.63 6.41 -1.70
N SER A 21 20.26 5.67 -0.67
CA SER A 21 21.12 4.72 0.04
C SER A 21 20.55 3.31 -0.04
N CYS A 22 21.35 2.28 0.23
CA CYS A 22 20.86 0.91 0.36
C CYS A 22 21.37 0.27 1.65
N ALA A 23 20.49 -0.43 2.35
CA ALA A 23 20.82 -1.26 3.50
C ALA A 23 20.11 -2.62 3.42
N VAL A 24 20.65 -3.64 4.10
CA VAL A 24 19.99 -4.94 4.23
C VAL A 24 19.19 -4.97 5.54
N GLU A 25 17.87 -5.02 5.43
CA GLU A 25 16.94 -5.05 6.56
C GLU A 25 16.21 -6.39 6.59
N GLN A 26 16.34 -7.14 7.69
CA GLN A 26 15.71 -8.46 7.85
C GLN A 26 16.01 -9.42 6.67
N GLY A 27 17.21 -9.32 6.10
CA GLY A 27 17.63 -10.15 4.98
C GLY A 27 17.10 -9.70 3.61
N GLN A 28 16.62 -8.47 3.47
CA GLN A 28 16.22 -7.90 2.17
C GLN A 28 16.97 -6.60 1.91
N ALA A 29 17.45 -6.38 0.68
CA ALA A 29 18.03 -5.10 0.29
C ALA A 29 16.92 -4.05 0.16
N VAL A 30 17.09 -2.91 0.82
CA VAL A 30 16.14 -1.80 0.83
C VAL A 30 16.85 -0.54 0.37
N ILE A 31 16.36 0.03 -0.72
CA ILE A 31 16.77 1.34 -1.20
C ILE A 31 15.96 2.40 -0.44
N SER A 32 16.66 3.22 0.33
CA SER A 32 16.08 4.30 1.14
C SER A 32 16.39 5.65 0.52
N CYS A 33 15.33 6.37 0.15
CA CYS A 33 15.38 7.71 -0.44
C CYS A 33 14.70 8.71 0.50
N GLU A 34 15.42 9.75 0.92
CA GLU A 34 14.93 10.69 1.92
C GLU A 34 15.22 12.15 1.56
N GLY A 35 14.26 13.04 1.82
CA GLY A 35 14.49 14.48 1.75
C GLY A 35 14.47 15.07 0.33
N PHE A 36 13.82 14.39 -0.62
CA PHE A 36 13.75 14.84 -2.01
C PHE A 36 12.57 15.79 -2.24
N ASN A 37 12.70 16.68 -3.23
CA ASN A 37 11.68 17.67 -3.59
C ASN A 37 11.01 17.38 -4.95
N SER A 38 11.41 16.28 -5.60
CA SER A 38 10.76 15.77 -6.80
C SER A 38 10.99 14.26 -6.95
N ILE A 39 10.00 13.55 -7.49
CA ILE A 39 10.14 12.14 -7.88
C ILE A 39 11.26 11.91 -8.91
N HIS A 40 11.61 12.92 -9.71
CA HIS A 40 12.69 12.84 -10.70
C HIS A 40 14.08 12.73 -10.08
N GLU A 41 14.26 13.18 -8.84
CA GLU A 41 15.56 13.10 -8.16
C GLU A 41 15.91 11.65 -7.79
N ILE A 42 14.89 10.81 -7.53
CA ILE A 42 15.10 9.39 -7.18
C ILE A 42 15.01 8.45 -8.38
N GLU A 43 14.49 8.93 -9.52
CA GLU A 43 14.32 8.17 -10.76
C GLU A 43 15.60 7.46 -11.24
N PRO A 44 16.81 8.05 -11.18
CA PRO A 44 18.04 7.35 -11.56
C PRO A 44 18.30 6.10 -10.70
N ALA A 45 18.12 6.20 -9.37
CA ALA A 45 18.32 5.08 -8.46
C ALA A 45 17.34 3.93 -8.75
N VAL A 46 16.08 4.26 -9.05
CA VAL A 46 15.06 3.27 -9.44
C VAL A 46 15.41 2.61 -10.77
N LYS A 47 15.87 3.36 -11.77
CA LYS A 47 16.22 2.81 -13.09
C LYS A 47 17.46 1.93 -13.06
N HIS A 48 18.53 2.35 -12.37
CA HIS A 48 19.79 1.61 -12.33
C HIS A 48 19.71 0.31 -11.52
N THR A 49 18.65 0.15 -10.72
CA THR A 49 18.45 -1.04 -9.88
C THR A 49 17.43 -2.01 -10.46
N ILE A 50 16.95 -1.80 -11.69
CA ILE A 50 16.12 -2.78 -12.39
C ILE A 50 16.89 -4.11 -12.51
N GLY A 51 16.22 -5.20 -12.14
CA GLY A 51 16.81 -6.53 -12.11
C GLY A 51 17.51 -6.91 -10.80
N TYR A 52 17.67 -5.97 -9.87
CA TYR A 52 18.11 -6.26 -8.50
C TYR A 52 16.91 -6.69 -7.63
N ASP A 53 17.16 -7.54 -6.64
CA ASP A 53 16.16 -7.92 -5.63
C ASP A 53 16.16 -6.90 -4.49
N VAL A 54 15.48 -5.77 -4.74
CA VAL A 54 15.43 -4.62 -3.84
C VAL A 54 14.00 -4.19 -3.56
N ASN A 55 13.78 -3.68 -2.35
CA ASN A 55 12.56 -3.00 -1.93
C ASN A 55 12.82 -1.49 -1.81
N PHE A 56 11.76 -0.68 -1.76
CA PHE A 56 11.89 0.77 -1.70
C PHE A 56 11.24 1.35 -0.46
N SER A 57 11.95 2.27 0.19
CA SER A 57 11.45 3.08 1.29
C SER A 57 11.70 4.55 0.96
N ILE A 58 10.63 5.33 0.80
CA ILE A 58 10.71 6.75 0.48
C ILE A 58 10.16 7.53 1.66
N LEU A 59 10.99 8.42 2.20
CA LEU A 59 10.78 9.07 3.48
C LEU A 59 10.85 10.59 3.31
N ARG A 60 10.00 11.34 4.02
CA ARG A 60 10.20 12.80 4.24
C ARG A 60 10.48 13.57 2.93
N SER A 61 9.71 13.29 1.88
CA SER A 61 9.97 13.81 0.54
C SER A 61 8.73 14.43 -0.11
N HIS A 62 8.90 15.49 -0.89
CA HIS A 62 7.86 16.10 -1.72
C HIS A 62 7.99 15.55 -3.15
N LEU A 63 7.13 14.61 -3.53
CA LEU A 63 7.34 13.83 -4.77
C LEU A 63 6.50 14.34 -5.93
N GLY A 64 5.38 15.01 -5.65
CA GLY A 64 4.42 15.42 -6.67
C GLY A 64 3.64 14.23 -7.22
N ASP A 65 3.48 14.16 -8.54
CA ASP A 65 2.78 13.06 -9.22
C ASP A 65 3.75 11.90 -9.45
N ILE A 66 3.43 10.73 -8.88
CA ILE A 66 4.17 9.48 -9.09
C ILE A 66 3.52 8.72 -10.25
N PRO A 67 4.23 8.47 -11.36
CA PRO A 67 3.70 7.68 -12.47
C PRO A 67 3.30 6.26 -12.02
N SER A 68 2.22 5.75 -12.59
CA SER A 68 1.71 4.41 -12.29
C SER A 68 2.76 3.30 -12.46
N ASP A 69 3.65 3.42 -13.45
CA ASP A 69 4.69 2.46 -13.80
C ASP A 69 6.09 2.82 -13.29
N PHE A 70 6.19 3.70 -12.29
CA PHE A 70 7.48 4.19 -11.78
C PHE A 70 8.44 3.07 -11.32
N PHE A 71 7.91 1.98 -10.77
CA PHE A 71 8.69 0.80 -10.33
C PHE A 71 8.68 -0.36 -11.35
N LYS A 72 8.28 -0.11 -12.60
CA LYS A 72 8.19 -1.17 -13.60
C LYS A 72 9.57 -1.77 -13.89
N GLY A 73 9.60 -3.11 -13.98
CA GLY A 73 10.82 -3.89 -14.20
C GLY A 73 11.46 -4.41 -12.91
N HIS A 74 10.98 -3.96 -11.76
CA HIS A 74 11.36 -4.51 -10.46
C HIS A 74 10.52 -5.74 -10.10
N LYS A 75 11.01 -6.51 -9.13
CA LYS A 75 10.25 -7.59 -8.47
C LYS A 75 10.13 -7.33 -6.97
N SER A 76 10.08 -6.05 -6.59
CA SER A 76 9.97 -5.63 -5.20
C SER A 76 8.76 -6.26 -4.52
N THR A 77 8.98 -6.69 -3.29
CA THR A 77 7.96 -7.31 -2.44
C THR A 77 7.39 -6.32 -1.43
N LYS A 78 8.11 -5.24 -1.14
CA LYS A 78 7.72 -4.20 -0.19
C LYS A 78 7.92 -2.81 -0.78
N LEU A 79 6.91 -1.96 -0.63
CA LEU A 79 7.00 -0.53 -0.87
C LEU A 79 6.54 0.22 0.38
N ASN A 80 7.35 1.19 0.81
CA ASN A 80 7.06 2.04 1.95
C ASN A 80 7.15 3.52 1.58
N PHE A 81 6.12 4.28 1.91
CA PHE A 81 6.06 5.73 1.80
C PHE A 81 5.68 6.31 3.15
N GLU A 82 6.52 7.17 3.70
CA GLU A 82 6.35 7.71 5.05
C GLU A 82 6.61 9.22 5.06
N ASN A 83 5.65 9.99 5.57
CA ASN A 83 5.75 11.45 5.72
C ASN A 83 6.17 12.17 4.43
N CYS A 84 5.54 11.82 3.30
CA CYS A 84 5.82 12.43 2.00
C CYS A 84 4.73 13.43 1.60
N VAL A 85 4.90 14.09 0.45
CA VAL A 85 3.84 14.86 -0.19
C VAL A 85 3.68 14.34 -1.62
N VAL A 86 2.67 13.50 -1.80
CA VAL A 86 2.32 12.85 -3.05
C VAL A 86 0.96 13.36 -3.50
N LYS A 87 0.92 13.87 -4.73
CA LYS A 87 -0.30 14.39 -5.36
C LYS A 87 -1.10 13.32 -6.09
N SER A 88 -0.43 12.27 -6.56
CA SER A 88 -1.09 11.14 -7.23
C SER A 88 -0.13 9.96 -7.34
N PHE A 89 -0.68 8.75 -7.39
CA PHE A 89 0.05 7.53 -7.80
C PHE A 89 -0.38 7.09 -9.23
N GLY A 90 -1.04 7.97 -9.98
CA GLY A 90 -1.64 7.70 -11.28
C GLY A 90 -2.89 6.81 -11.22
N ASP A 91 -3.43 6.47 -12.39
CA ASP A 91 -4.69 5.71 -12.51
C ASP A 91 -4.54 4.22 -12.18
N THR A 92 -3.33 3.66 -12.25
CA THR A 92 -3.05 2.23 -11.97
C THR A 92 -1.78 2.12 -11.11
N PRO A 93 -1.84 2.55 -9.85
CA PRO A 93 -0.65 2.74 -9.02
C PRO A 93 0.15 1.45 -8.88
N PHE A 94 1.47 1.54 -9.01
CA PHE A 94 2.41 0.41 -8.88
C PHE A 94 2.30 -0.65 -10.00
N SER A 95 1.91 -0.21 -11.20
CA SER A 95 1.94 -1.03 -12.42
C SER A 95 3.33 -1.63 -12.66
N GLY A 96 3.37 -2.91 -13.02
CA GLY A 96 4.58 -3.70 -13.16
C GLY A 96 4.98 -4.51 -11.92
N LEU A 97 4.28 -4.34 -10.79
CA LEU A 97 4.49 -5.13 -9.56
C LEU A 97 3.32 -6.08 -9.24
N GLU A 98 2.44 -6.33 -10.19
CA GLU A 98 1.20 -7.11 -10.01
C GLU A 98 1.45 -8.49 -9.42
N ASP A 99 2.56 -9.12 -9.82
CA ASP A 99 2.92 -10.48 -9.44
C ASP A 99 4.08 -10.55 -8.42
N SER A 100 4.47 -9.42 -7.79
CA SER A 100 5.55 -9.38 -6.78
C SER A 100 5.23 -8.61 -5.50
N LEU A 101 4.48 -7.51 -5.56
CA LEU A 101 4.26 -6.66 -4.38
C LEU A 101 3.40 -7.39 -3.34
N GLU A 102 3.92 -7.53 -2.12
CA GLU A 102 3.25 -8.22 -1.01
C GLU A 102 2.86 -7.27 0.13
N ILE A 103 3.66 -6.23 0.36
CA ILE A 103 3.45 -5.25 1.44
C ILE A 103 3.49 -3.84 0.88
N LEU A 104 2.45 -3.07 1.15
CA LEU A 104 2.36 -1.65 0.80
C LEU A 104 2.05 -0.83 2.06
N THR A 105 2.92 0.13 2.37
CA THR A 105 2.70 1.12 3.42
C THR A 105 2.71 2.52 2.84
N ILE A 106 1.66 3.30 3.12
CA ILE A 106 1.43 4.67 2.66
C ILE A 106 0.95 5.46 3.87
N ASN A 107 1.85 6.19 4.54
CA ASN A 107 1.54 6.83 5.82
C ASN A 107 1.92 8.31 5.87
N GLY A 108 0.92 9.17 6.09
CA GLY A 108 1.13 10.62 6.14
C GLY A 108 1.69 11.19 4.84
N VAL A 109 1.20 10.73 3.68
CA VAL A 109 1.80 11.07 2.38
C VAL A 109 0.89 11.75 1.35
N ILE A 110 -0.42 11.70 1.50
CA ILE A 110 -1.36 12.17 0.46
C ILE A 110 -1.62 13.67 0.59
N ASP A 111 -1.44 14.45 -0.48
CA ASP A 111 -1.77 15.89 -0.50
C ASP A 111 -3.24 16.12 -0.87
N TYR A 112 -4.08 16.44 0.11
CA TYR A 112 -5.52 16.69 -0.08
C TYR A 112 -5.85 17.90 -0.93
N SER A 113 -4.95 18.87 -0.99
CA SER A 113 -5.23 20.05 -1.80
C SER A 113 -5.20 19.74 -3.30
N HIS A 114 -4.64 18.58 -3.69
CA HIS A 114 -4.42 18.24 -5.10
C HIS A 114 -4.70 16.77 -5.47
N THR A 115 -4.94 15.87 -4.51
CA THR A 115 -5.15 14.44 -4.76
C THR A 115 -6.63 14.07 -4.73
N ASN A 116 -7.15 13.54 -5.84
CA ASN A 116 -8.45 12.86 -5.86
C ASN A 116 -8.23 11.34 -5.82
N MET A 117 -8.78 10.68 -4.81
CA MET A 117 -8.67 9.23 -4.61
C MET A 117 -9.82 8.42 -5.23
N ASP A 118 -10.73 9.04 -5.97
CA ASP A 118 -11.86 8.41 -6.68
C ASP A 118 -11.42 7.33 -7.67
N LYS A 119 -10.17 7.40 -8.15
CA LYS A 119 -9.57 6.47 -9.10
C LYS A 119 -8.54 5.52 -8.48
N PHE A 120 -8.25 5.67 -7.19
CA PHE A 120 -7.25 4.85 -6.53
C PHE A 120 -7.71 3.39 -6.47
N ARG A 121 -6.86 2.46 -6.91
CA ARG A 121 -7.18 1.05 -7.03
C ARG A 121 -5.95 0.16 -6.84
N LEU A 122 -6.09 -0.85 -5.99
CA LEU A 122 -5.05 -1.83 -5.67
C LEU A 122 -5.44 -3.25 -6.08
N GLY A 123 -6.67 -3.48 -6.55
CA GLY A 123 -7.15 -4.84 -6.88
C GLY A 123 -6.36 -5.58 -7.95
N HIS A 124 -5.64 -4.86 -8.82
CA HIS A 124 -4.76 -5.44 -9.84
C HIS A 124 -3.47 -6.08 -9.26
N LEU A 125 -3.12 -5.78 -8.00
CA LEU A 125 -1.94 -6.33 -7.32
C LEU A 125 -2.27 -7.72 -6.74
N LYS A 126 -1.94 -8.76 -7.51
CA LYS A 126 -2.36 -10.14 -7.27
C LYS A 126 -1.64 -10.80 -6.09
N LYS A 127 -0.50 -10.26 -5.64
CA LYS A 127 0.25 -10.77 -4.49
C LYS A 127 0.18 -9.90 -3.24
N LEU A 128 -0.54 -8.78 -3.28
CA LEU A 128 -0.60 -7.87 -2.15
C LEU A 128 -1.32 -8.54 -0.98
N LYS A 129 -0.62 -8.77 0.12
CA LYS A 129 -1.15 -9.41 1.34
C LYS A 129 -1.49 -8.39 2.42
N TYR A 130 -0.65 -7.35 2.53
CA TYR A 130 -0.72 -6.36 3.59
C TYR A 130 -0.72 -4.95 3.00
N ALA A 131 -1.80 -4.20 3.26
CA ALA A 131 -1.89 -2.79 2.88
C ALA A 131 -2.17 -1.93 4.12
N ALA A 132 -1.27 -0.99 4.40
CA ALA A 132 -1.43 -0.01 5.48
C ALA A 132 -1.44 1.41 4.87
N ILE A 133 -2.60 2.06 4.86
CA ILE A 133 -2.82 3.40 4.31
C ILE A 133 -3.39 4.28 5.40
N GLY A 134 -2.52 4.84 6.24
CA GLY A 134 -2.91 5.52 7.48
C GLY A 134 -2.36 6.93 7.62
N ASN A 135 -2.87 7.67 8.61
CA ASN A 135 -2.51 9.08 8.85
C ASN A 135 -2.57 9.94 7.60
N ASN A 136 -3.42 9.59 6.65
CA ASN A 136 -3.48 10.35 5.44
C ASN A 136 -4.48 11.49 5.60
N ASP A 137 -5.57 11.44 6.39
CA ASP A 137 -6.70 12.39 6.35
C ASP A 137 -7.79 12.08 5.29
N LEU A 138 -7.85 10.82 4.82
CA LEU A 138 -8.82 10.39 3.81
C LEU A 138 -10.25 10.40 4.34
N ASP A 139 -11.21 10.94 3.58
CA ASP A 139 -12.61 11.12 4.03
C ASP A 139 -13.62 10.18 3.36
N VAL A 140 -13.32 9.69 2.15
CA VAL A 140 -14.15 8.74 1.40
C VAL A 140 -13.33 7.53 0.93
N LEU A 141 -13.82 6.34 1.26
CA LEU A 141 -13.31 5.07 0.73
C LEU A 141 -14.22 4.58 -0.39
N GLY A 142 -13.75 4.64 -1.64
CA GLY A 142 -14.53 4.23 -2.81
C GLY A 142 -14.58 2.71 -3.01
N ASN A 143 -15.64 2.22 -3.65
CA ASN A 143 -15.83 0.79 -3.97
C ASN A 143 -14.71 0.19 -4.83
N ILE A 144 -13.98 1.01 -5.57
CA ILE A 144 -12.99 0.54 -6.54
C ILE A 144 -11.61 0.27 -5.93
N TRP A 145 -11.36 0.70 -4.69
CA TRP A 145 -10.03 0.60 -4.08
C TRP A 145 -9.51 -0.83 -4.07
N PHE A 146 -10.41 -1.78 -3.83
CA PHE A 146 -10.13 -3.21 -3.75
C PHE A 146 -11.00 -4.03 -4.70
N SER A 147 -11.68 -3.40 -5.67
CA SER A 147 -12.42 -4.11 -6.72
C SER A 147 -11.45 -4.88 -7.61
N ASP A 148 -11.89 -5.99 -8.20
CA ASP A 148 -11.14 -6.77 -9.20
C ASP A 148 -10.04 -7.70 -8.68
N GLY A 149 -10.14 -8.16 -7.42
CA GLY A 149 -9.57 -9.44 -7.06
C GLY A 149 -8.14 -9.41 -6.54
N SER A 150 -7.85 -8.52 -5.59
CA SER A 150 -6.78 -8.80 -4.64
C SER A 150 -7.25 -9.89 -3.66
N VAL A 151 -7.39 -11.10 -4.19
CA VAL A 151 -7.68 -12.32 -3.42
C VAL A 151 -6.54 -12.67 -2.49
N SER A 152 -5.38 -12.02 -2.60
CA SER A 152 -4.26 -12.21 -1.70
C SER A 152 -4.30 -11.32 -0.47
N LEU A 153 -5.12 -10.25 -0.45
CA LEU A 153 -5.19 -9.35 0.70
C LEU A 153 -5.72 -10.09 1.92
N GLU A 154 -4.86 -10.21 2.92
CA GLU A 154 -5.14 -10.82 4.21
C GLU A 154 -5.38 -9.75 5.28
N GLN A 155 -4.73 -8.60 5.16
CA GLN A 155 -4.88 -7.53 6.13
C GLN A 155 -4.84 -6.15 5.49
N ILE A 156 -5.80 -5.33 5.92
CA ILE A 156 -5.90 -3.92 5.57
C ILE A 156 -5.91 -3.10 6.85
N SER A 157 -5.07 -2.06 6.89
CA SER A 157 -5.13 -1.02 7.90
C SER A 157 -5.34 0.34 7.24
N LEU A 158 -6.45 0.98 7.60
CA LEU A 158 -6.88 2.31 7.16
C LEU A 158 -6.91 3.28 8.35
N TYR A 159 -6.08 3.01 9.35
CA TYR A 159 -6.10 3.70 10.64
C TYR A 159 -5.80 5.20 10.53
N ALA A 160 -6.33 5.98 11.47
CA ALA A 160 -6.03 7.40 11.60
C ALA A 160 -6.26 8.18 10.29
N ASN A 161 -7.40 7.96 9.64
CA ASN A 161 -7.87 8.81 8.55
C ASN A 161 -9.10 9.60 9.05
N LYS A 162 -9.90 10.14 8.12
CA LYS A 162 -11.11 10.91 8.41
C LYS A 162 -12.33 10.26 7.76
N PHE A 163 -12.29 8.94 7.52
CA PHE A 163 -13.30 8.25 6.72
C PHE A 163 -14.68 8.41 7.34
N LYS A 164 -15.59 9.03 6.59
CA LYS A 164 -17.02 9.17 6.92
C LYS A 164 -17.87 8.33 5.97
N GLY A 165 -17.53 8.38 4.68
CA GLY A 165 -18.18 7.61 3.63
C GLY A 165 -17.35 6.38 3.32
N ILE A 166 -17.93 5.20 3.50
CA ILE A 166 -17.40 3.94 2.98
C ILE A 166 -18.36 3.45 1.91
N GLY A 167 -17.82 3.11 0.74
CA GLY A 167 -18.60 2.51 -0.33
C GLY A 167 -19.32 1.23 0.12
N ASP A 168 -20.55 1.05 -0.35
CA ASP A 168 -21.45 -0.04 0.05
C ASP A 168 -20.92 -1.45 -0.27
N LYS A 169 -19.82 -1.55 -1.02
CA LYS A 169 -19.12 -2.78 -1.42
C LYS A 169 -17.60 -2.67 -1.32
N ALA A 170 -17.08 -1.72 -0.53
CA ALA A 170 -15.65 -1.38 -0.51
C ALA A 170 -14.73 -2.57 -0.22
N PHE A 171 -15.16 -3.53 0.60
CA PHE A 171 -14.40 -4.73 0.97
C PHE A 171 -15.04 -6.03 0.48
N ALA A 172 -16.16 -5.96 -0.26
CA ALA A 172 -17.00 -7.13 -0.56
C ALA A 172 -16.28 -8.21 -1.40
N SER A 173 -15.30 -7.79 -2.22
CA SER A 173 -14.49 -8.68 -3.07
C SER A 173 -13.35 -9.39 -2.32
N LEU A 174 -13.05 -9.02 -1.08
CA LEU A 174 -11.87 -9.48 -0.34
C LEU A 174 -12.09 -10.83 0.35
N SER A 175 -12.28 -11.89 -0.43
CA SER A 175 -12.66 -13.21 0.07
C SER A 175 -11.68 -13.86 1.06
N ASN A 176 -10.42 -13.39 1.11
CA ASN A 176 -9.38 -13.91 1.99
C ASN A 176 -8.95 -12.91 3.07
N ILE A 177 -9.67 -11.79 3.23
CA ILE A 177 -9.37 -10.85 4.32
C ILE A 177 -9.51 -11.54 5.66
N GLN A 178 -8.55 -11.30 6.52
CA GLN A 178 -8.47 -11.81 7.87
C GLN A 178 -8.66 -10.71 8.89
N GLN A 179 -8.03 -9.56 8.63
CA GLN A 179 -7.98 -8.46 9.56
C GLN A 179 -8.25 -7.14 8.83
N LEU A 180 -9.22 -6.38 9.34
CA LEU A 180 -9.53 -5.05 8.85
C LEU A 180 -9.48 -4.08 10.01
N TYR A 181 -8.60 -3.08 9.91
CA TYR A 181 -8.45 -2.02 10.89
C TYR A 181 -8.89 -0.71 10.26
N VAL A 182 -9.92 -0.09 10.83
CA VAL A 182 -10.44 1.24 10.49
C VAL A 182 -10.45 2.14 11.72
N ASP A 183 -9.63 1.82 12.72
CA ASP A 183 -9.52 2.57 13.97
C ASP A 183 -9.19 4.05 13.74
N SER A 184 -9.71 4.92 14.60
CA SER A 184 -9.48 6.37 14.54
C SER A 184 -9.92 6.98 13.20
N ASN A 185 -11.21 6.84 12.90
CA ASN A 185 -11.88 7.43 11.74
C ASN A 185 -13.20 8.11 12.19
N ASN A 186 -14.05 8.49 11.24
CA ASN A 186 -15.33 9.17 11.50
C ASN A 186 -16.51 8.34 10.96
N ILE A 187 -16.38 7.01 10.97
CA ILE A 187 -17.36 6.11 10.37
C ILE A 187 -18.59 6.04 11.29
N LYS A 188 -19.78 6.18 10.71
CA LYS A 188 -21.06 6.09 11.44
C LYS A 188 -21.82 4.80 11.18
N THR A 189 -21.85 4.41 9.92
CA THR A 189 -22.68 3.32 9.44
C THR A 189 -21.84 2.29 8.73
N LEU A 190 -22.04 1.02 9.08
CA LEU A 190 -21.43 -0.12 8.42
C LEU A 190 -22.55 -1.09 8.01
N ALA A 191 -22.68 -1.34 6.71
CA ALA A 191 -23.67 -2.26 6.18
C ALA A 191 -23.01 -3.62 5.90
N ARG A 192 -23.78 -4.71 6.06
CA ARG A 192 -23.28 -6.07 5.78
C ARG A 192 -22.69 -6.22 4.38
N SER A 193 -23.25 -5.52 3.40
CA SER A 193 -22.82 -5.56 1.99
C SER A 193 -21.40 -5.03 1.76
N MET A 194 -20.86 -4.24 2.71
CA MET A 194 -19.52 -3.67 2.61
C MET A 194 -18.44 -4.73 2.76
N PHE A 195 -18.74 -5.85 3.43
CA PHE A 195 -17.79 -6.89 3.81
C PHE A 195 -17.96 -8.16 2.97
N PRO A 196 -16.94 -9.04 2.89
CA PRO A 196 -17.04 -10.30 2.19
C PRO A 196 -18.18 -11.17 2.70
N ASN A 197 -18.86 -11.87 1.80
CA ASN A 197 -19.87 -12.86 2.13
C ASN A 197 -19.67 -14.11 1.24
N PRO A 198 -19.31 -15.28 1.81
CA PRO A 198 -19.11 -15.53 3.25
C PRO A 198 -17.79 -14.94 3.76
N GLY A 199 -17.78 -14.47 4.99
CA GLY A 199 -16.63 -13.90 5.70
C GLY A 199 -15.69 -14.96 6.29
N LYS A 200 -15.50 -16.11 5.63
CA LYS A 200 -14.88 -17.32 6.22
C LYS A 200 -13.52 -17.10 6.89
N MET A 201 -12.71 -16.20 6.33
CA MET A 201 -11.38 -15.91 6.84
C MET A 201 -11.35 -14.66 7.72
N PHE A 202 -12.44 -13.90 7.83
CA PHE A 202 -12.49 -12.63 8.51
C PHE A 202 -12.72 -12.83 10.02
N TRP A 203 -11.72 -12.51 10.84
CA TRP A 203 -11.78 -12.77 12.29
C TRP A 203 -11.32 -11.60 13.17
N ILE A 204 -10.72 -10.55 12.60
CA ILE A 204 -10.46 -9.29 13.32
C ILE A 204 -11.11 -8.13 12.59
N PHE A 205 -11.94 -7.38 13.33
CA PHE A 205 -12.38 -6.05 12.93
C PHE A 205 -12.00 -5.02 14.01
N GLY A 206 -10.99 -4.21 13.73
CA GLY A 206 -10.58 -3.07 14.55
C GLY A 206 -11.32 -1.82 14.10
N ALA A 207 -12.16 -1.26 14.96
CA ALA A 207 -12.98 -0.09 14.62
C ALA A 207 -13.09 0.91 15.77
N SER A 208 -12.14 0.87 16.71
CA SER A 208 -12.12 1.77 17.86
C SER A 208 -12.01 3.24 17.42
N SER A 209 -12.49 4.16 18.27
CA SER A 209 -12.43 5.60 17.99
C SER A 209 -13.09 5.99 16.66
N ASN A 210 -14.31 5.49 16.46
CA ASN A 210 -15.22 5.89 15.38
C ASN A 210 -16.54 6.40 15.98
N GLU A 211 -17.50 6.74 15.11
CA GLU A 211 -18.87 7.16 15.47
C GLU A 211 -19.88 6.02 15.16
N ILE A 212 -19.43 4.76 15.17
CA ILE A 212 -20.24 3.60 14.78
C ILE A 212 -21.33 3.34 15.82
N GLU A 213 -22.59 3.36 15.38
CA GLU A 213 -23.75 3.11 16.24
C GLU A 213 -24.11 1.61 16.29
N GLU A 214 -23.97 0.92 15.16
CA GLU A 214 -24.30 -0.49 15.02
C GLU A 214 -23.32 -1.23 14.10
N LEU A 215 -23.15 -2.53 14.34
CA LEU A 215 -22.42 -3.45 13.47
C LEU A 215 -23.39 -4.48 12.89
N PRO A 216 -23.17 -4.95 11.64
CA PRO A 216 -23.92 -6.08 11.10
C PRO A 216 -23.81 -7.30 12.02
N SER A 217 -24.95 -7.93 12.33
CA SER A 217 -24.98 -9.09 13.25
C SER A 217 -24.23 -10.31 12.71
N ASP A 218 -24.12 -10.41 11.38
CA ASP A 218 -23.51 -11.49 10.62
C ASP A 218 -22.16 -11.06 9.99
N LEU A 219 -21.48 -10.09 10.61
CA LEU A 219 -20.22 -9.52 10.10
C LEU A 219 -19.12 -10.57 9.84
N PHE A 220 -19.08 -11.61 10.67
CA PHE A 220 -18.08 -12.68 10.62
C PHE A 220 -18.61 -14.01 10.05
N GLU A 221 -19.82 -14.01 9.47
CA GLU A 221 -20.42 -15.18 8.81
C GLU A 221 -20.04 -15.29 7.32
#